data_AF-C5Y5D6-F1
#
_entry.id   AF-C5Y5D6-F1
#
_cell.length_a   1.000
_cell.length_b   1.000
_cell.length_c   1.000
_cell.angle_alpha   90.00
_cell.angle_beta   90.00
_cell.angle_gamma   90.00
#
_symmetry.space_group_name_H-M   'P 1'
#
loop_
_entity.id
_entity.type
_entity.pdbx_description
1 polymer ?
#
loop_
_entity_poly.entity_id
_entity_poly.type
_entity_poly.pdbx_seq_one_letter_code
_entity_poly.pdbx_strand_id
1 'polypeptide(L)'
;MAAAMISGGRAAALVLAAVVLCSVAAMAAAQQASNVRATYHYYNPQQNNWNLNAVSAYCSTWDAGKPLAWRQKYGWTAFCGPAGQKGQAACGKCIRVTNRATGAAITARIVDQCSNGGLDLDYETVFKKIDTNGQGYQMGHLNVNYQFVAC
;
A
#
# COMPACT_ATOMS: atom_id res chain seq x y z
N MET A 1 -5.65 66.65 -18.48
CA MET A 1 -5.29 65.36 -17.84
C MET A 1 -6.49 64.85 -17.06
N ALA A 2 -7.10 63.76 -17.51
CA ALA A 2 -7.86 62.84 -16.67
C ALA A 2 -7.82 61.49 -17.38
N ALA A 3 -7.04 60.57 -16.82
CA ALA A 3 -6.76 59.26 -17.38
C ALA A 3 -7.97 58.33 -17.19
N ALA A 4 -8.23 57.54 -18.23
CA ALA A 4 -9.21 56.47 -18.23
C ALA A 4 -8.86 55.38 -17.20
N MET A 5 -9.85 54.97 -16.41
CA MET A 5 -9.79 53.72 -15.65
C MET A 5 -10.58 52.65 -16.38
N ILE A 6 -9.89 51.69 -16.99
CA ILE A 6 -10.50 50.48 -17.56
C ILE A 6 -9.88 49.23 -16.92
N SER A 7 -10.76 48.44 -16.31
CA SER A 7 -10.74 46.99 -16.11
C SER A 7 -9.53 46.32 -15.41
N GLY A 8 -9.53 46.31 -14.07
CA GLY A 8 -8.62 45.44 -13.28
C GLY A 8 -9.24 44.14 -12.74
N GLY A 9 -10.58 44.02 -12.68
CA GLY A 9 -11.23 42.98 -11.88
C GLY A 9 -11.31 41.58 -12.50
N ARG A 10 -11.53 41.47 -13.83
CA ARG A 10 -11.76 40.17 -14.49
C ARG A 10 -10.48 39.38 -14.72
N ALA A 11 -9.37 40.05 -15.05
CA ALA A 11 -8.07 39.41 -15.24
C ALA A 11 -7.50 38.88 -13.92
N ALA A 12 -7.63 39.64 -12.82
CA ALA A 12 -7.17 39.19 -11.50
C ALA A 12 -7.96 37.97 -10.99
N ALA A 13 -9.29 37.96 -11.18
CA ALA A 13 -10.13 36.82 -10.79
C ALA A 13 -9.82 35.54 -11.60
N LEU A 14 -9.54 35.67 -12.91
CA LEU A 14 -9.15 34.54 -13.77
C LEU A 14 -7.75 34.00 -13.41
N VAL A 15 -6.81 34.89 -13.04
CA VAL A 15 -5.46 34.49 -12.60
C VAL A 15 -5.50 33.81 -11.23
N LEU A 16 -6.28 34.31 -10.26
CA LEU A 16 -6.48 33.62 -8.99
C LEU A 16 -7.16 32.27 -9.16
N ALA A 17 -8.19 32.17 -10.02
CA ALA A 17 -8.84 30.89 -10.31
C ALA A 17 -7.88 29.88 -10.94
N ALA A 18 -7.02 30.30 -11.88
CA ALA A 18 -6.01 29.45 -12.49
C ALA A 18 -4.90 29.02 -11.50
N VAL A 19 -4.46 29.90 -10.60
CA VAL A 19 -3.46 29.57 -9.56
C VAL A 19 -4.05 28.64 -8.49
N VAL A 20 -5.31 28.81 -8.11
CA VAL A 20 -6.02 27.90 -7.19
C VAL A 20 -6.24 26.54 -7.85
N LEU A 21 -6.65 26.48 -9.12
CA LEU A 21 -6.81 25.21 -9.87
C LEU A 21 -5.49 24.46 -10.10
N CYS A 22 -4.36 25.17 -10.27
CA CYS A 22 -3.04 24.56 -10.37
C CYS A 22 -2.47 24.07 -9.03
N SER A 23 -3.00 24.53 -7.89
CA SER A 23 -2.53 24.13 -6.55
C SER A 23 -3.33 22.99 -5.90
N VAL A 24 -4.52 22.65 -6.41
CA VAL A 24 -5.30 21.48 -5.94
C VAL A 24 -5.03 20.17 -6.72
N ALA A 25 -4.14 20.17 -7.71
CA ALA A 25 -3.94 19.02 -8.61
C ALA A 25 -2.83 18.02 -8.22
N ALA A 26 -2.15 18.16 -7.07
CA ALA A 26 -0.90 17.42 -6.80
C ALA A 26 -0.82 16.69 -5.45
N MET A 27 -1.90 16.07 -4.98
CA MET A 27 -1.82 15.04 -3.93
C MET A 27 -2.41 13.69 -4.40
N ALA A 28 -2.11 13.28 -5.62
CA ALA A 28 -2.19 11.87 -5.96
C ALA A 28 -1.01 11.17 -5.27
N ALA A 29 -1.23 10.62 -4.07
CA ALA A 29 -0.24 9.73 -3.47
C ALA A 29 0.03 8.60 -4.47
N ALA A 30 1.26 8.48 -4.96
CA ALA A 30 1.64 7.39 -5.83
C ALA A 30 1.29 6.07 -5.12
N GLN A 31 0.43 5.28 -5.75
CA GLN A 31 -0.16 4.09 -5.12
C GLN A 31 0.60 2.81 -5.53
N GLN A 32 1.88 2.97 -5.86
CA GLN A 32 2.77 1.93 -6.32
C GLN A 32 4.23 2.34 -6.08
N ALA A 33 5.10 1.35 -5.93
CA ALA A 33 6.54 1.56 -5.89
C ALA A 33 7.28 0.35 -6.44
N SER A 34 8.51 0.57 -6.88
CA SER A 34 9.39 -0.44 -7.46
C SER A 34 10.66 -0.60 -6.65
N ASN A 35 11.29 -1.76 -6.74
CA ASN A 35 12.52 -2.08 -6.02
C ASN A 35 12.42 -1.89 -4.49
N VAL A 36 11.32 -2.38 -3.92
CA VAL A 36 11.05 -2.28 -2.48
C VAL A 36 11.46 -3.57 -1.80
N ARG A 37 12.09 -3.45 -0.63
CA ARG A 37 12.44 -4.62 0.20
C ARG A 37 11.16 -5.23 0.79
N ALA A 38 11.00 -6.53 0.62
CA ALA A 38 9.95 -7.31 1.27
C ALA A 38 10.58 -8.43 2.09
N THR A 39 10.46 -8.35 3.42
CA THR A 39 10.83 -9.45 4.33
C THR A 39 9.67 -10.42 4.48
N TYR A 40 9.82 -11.41 5.35
CA TYR A 40 8.72 -12.28 5.75
C TYR A 40 8.56 -12.34 7.26
N HIS A 41 7.31 -12.57 7.67
CA HIS A 41 6.89 -12.85 9.03
C HIS A 41 6.02 -14.12 9.05
N TYR A 42 6.04 -14.84 10.16
CA TYR A 42 5.21 -16.04 10.33
C TYR A 42 3.89 -15.67 11.01
N TYR A 43 3.00 -14.97 10.28
CA TYR A 43 1.65 -14.73 10.78
C TYR A 43 0.85 -16.04 10.89
N ASN A 44 1.16 -17.02 10.04
CA ASN A 44 0.53 -18.34 10.04
C ASN A 44 -1.00 -18.23 10.05
N PRO A 45 -1.61 -17.48 9.11
CA PRO A 45 -3.01 -17.09 9.19
C PRO A 45 -3.93 -18.32 9.20
N GLN A 46 -3.61 -19.38 8.46
CA GLN A 46 -4.42 -20.60 8.45
C GLN A 46 -4.43 -21.29 9.81
N GLN A 47 -3.27 -21.41 10.46
CA GLN A 47 -3.12 -21.99 11.80
C GLN A 47 -3.82 -21.12 12.86
N ASN A 48 -3.84 -19.80 12.66
CA ASN A 48 -4.51 -18.84 13.53
C ASN A 48 -5.98 -18.61 13.16
N ASN A 49 -6.62 -19.50 12.37
CA ASN A 49 -8.02 -19.37 11.93
C ASN A 49 -8.35 -18.01 11.26
N TRP A 50 -7.32 -17.42 10.66
CA TRP A 50 -7.31 -16.10 10.05
C TRP A 50 -7.78 -15.00 11.00
N ASN A 51 -7.56 -15.18 12.30
CA ASN A 51 -7.93 -14.26 13.35
C ASN A 51 -6.83 -13.20 13.51
N LEU A 52 -7.12 -11.96 13.13
CA LEU A 52 -6.16 -10.84 13.24
C LEU A 52 -5.76 -10.61 14.71
N ASN A 53 -6.67 -10.79 15.67
CA ASN A 53 -6.37 -10.63 17.09
C ASN A 53 -5.37 -11.68 17.59
N ALA A 54 -5.40 -12.90 17.06
CA ALA A 54 -4.52 -13.99 17.48
C ALA A 54 -3.05 -13.72 17.14
N VAL A 55 -2.81 -12.90 16.11
CA VAL A 55 -1.46 -12.51 15.66
C VAL A 55 -1.12 -11.08 16.07
N SER A 56 -1.97 -10.43 16.87
CA SER A 56 -1.81 -9.03 17.30
C SER A 56 -1.56 -8.06 16.14
N ALA A 57 -2.17 -8.30 14.97
CA ALA A 57 -1.97 -7.46 13.81
C ALA A 57 -2.48 -6.03 14.09
N TYR A 58 -1.76 -4.99 13.66
CA TYR A 58 -2.15 -3.60 13.92
C TYR A 58 -3.58 -3.27 13.46
N CYS A 59 -4.04 -3.85 12.34
CA CYS A 59 -5.39 -3.59 11.83
C CYS A 59 -6.50 -4.32 12.58
N SER A 60 -6.19 -5.14 13.60
CA SER A 60 -7.18 -5.90 14.36
C SER A 60 -8.29 -5.01 14.96
N THR A 61 -7.93 -3.81 15.40
CA THR A 61 -8.85 -2.80 15.96
C THR A 61 -10.06 -2.52 15.05
N TRP A 62 -9.88 -2.58 13.74
CA TRP A 62 -10.91 -2.21 12.75
C TRP A 62 -11.38 -3.39 11.89
N ASP A 63 -10.50 -4.37 11.66
CA ASP A 63 -10.73 -5.42 10.66
C ASP A 63 -10.96 -6.82 11.25
N ALA A 64 -10.73 -7.03 12.56
CA ALA A 64 -10.88 -8.37 13.16
C ALA A 64 -12.31 -8.92 13.08
N GLY A 65 -13.32 -8.06 13.13
CA GLY A 65 -14.73 -8.43 13.04
C GLY A 65 -15.23 -8.75 11.63
N LYS A 66 -14.39 -8.62 10.59
CA LYS A 66 -14.82 -8.90 9.22
C LYS A 66 -15.10 -10.39 9.00
N PRO A 67 -16.00 -10.75 8.06
CA PRO A 67 -16.35 -12.15 7.80
C PRO A 67 -15.12 -13.00 7.48
N LEU A 68 -15.16 -14.28 7.84
CA LEU A 68 -14.05 -15.21 7.60
C LEU A 68 -13.64 -15.23 6.12
N ALA A 69 -14.62 -15.28 5.21
CA ALA A 69 -14.38 -15.24 3.76
C ALA A 69 -13.59 -13.99 3.32
N TRP A 70 -13.79 -12.84 3.98
CA TRP A 70 -13.02 -11.62 3.70
C TRP A 70 -11.57 -11.74 4.21
N ARG A 71 -11.40 -12.27 5.42
CA ARG A 71 -10.10 -12.45 6.07
C ARG A 71 -9.22 -13.46 5.33
N GLN A 72 -9.85 -14.50 4.77
CA GLN A 72 -9.23 -15.61 4.05
C GLN A 72 -9.02 -15.39 2.54
N LYS A 73 -9.61 -14.35 1.94
CA LYS A 73 -9.60 -14.16 0.48
C LYS A 73 -8.19 -14.01 -0.11
N TYR A 74 -7.28 -13.40 0.63
CA TYR A 74 -5.90 -13.12 0.21
C TYR A 74 -4.95 -13.39 1.36
N GLY A 75 -3.70 -13.78 1.05
CA GLY A 75 -2.62 -13.86 2.04
C GLY A 75 -2.34 -12.51 2.70
N TRP A 76 -1.63 -12.51 3.82
CA TRP A 76 -1.44 -11.34 4.66
C TRP A 76 -0.08 -10.66 4.49
N THR A 77 -0.02 -9.37 4.76
CA THR A 77 1.22 -8.59 4.80
C THR A 77 1.12 -7.41 5.76
N ALA A 78 2.23 -7.02 6.35
CA ALA A 78 2.43 -5.67 6.86
C ALA A 78 2.82 -4.72 5.73
N PHE A 79 2.52 -3.43 5.89
CA PHE A 79 2.89 -2.42 4.91
C PHE A 79 3.44 -1.14 5.53
N CYS A 80 4.58 -0.69 5.02
CA CYS A 80 5.24 0.56 5.37
C CYS A 80 6.07 1.10 4.19
N GLY A 81 5.68 0.75 2.96
CA GLY A 81 6.40 1.06 1.73
C GLY A 81 6.48 2.56 1.44
N PRO A 82 7.39 3.01 0.56
CA PRO A 82 7.66 4.43 0.36
C PRO A 82 6.45 5.22 -0.18
N ALA A 83 5.55 4.55 -0.94
CA ALA A 83 4.45 5.19 -1.65
C ALA A 83 3.09 4.57 -1.29
N GLY A 84 2.06 5.40 -1.14
CA GLY A 84 0.71 5.00 -0.79
C GLY A 84 0.37 5.21 0.69
N GLN A 85 -0.90 4.99 1.03
CA GLN A 85 -1.41 5.18 2.40
C GLN A 85 -0.80 4.15 3.36
N LYS A 86 -0.55 4.57 4.60
CA LYS A 86 0.10 3.79 5.67
C LYS A 86 -0.75 3.79 6.94
N GLY A 87 -0.39 2.93 7.89
CA GLY A 87 -1.09 2.82 9.18
C GLY A 87 -2.57 2.49 8.96
N GLN A 88 -3.45 3.13 9.74
CA GLN A 88 -4.88 2.84 9.71
C GLN A 88 -5.50 3.00 8.31
N ALA A 89 -5.07 3.99 7.52
CA ALA A 89 -5.61 4.22 6.18
C ALA A 89 -5.25 3.10 5.16
N ALA A 90 -4.27 2.25 5.48
CA ALA A 90 -3.89 1.10 4.69
C ALA A 90 -4.64 -0.19 5.06
N CYS A 91 -5.22 -0.24 6.26
CA CYS A 91 -5.85 -1.45 6.79
C CYS A 91 -6.94 -1.99 5.86
N GLY A 92 -6.84 -3.29 5.57
CA GLY A 92 -7.78 -4.03 4.76
C GLY A 92 -7.64 -3.81 3.26
N LYS A 93 -6.75 -2.92 2.80
CA LYS A 93 -6.48 -2.72 1.36
C LYS A 93 -5.69 -3.88 0.78
N CYS A 94 -5.78 -4.04 -0.54
CA CYS A 94 -5.07 -5.07 -1.27
C CYS A 94 -3.93 -4.47 -2.08
N ILE A 95 -2.81 -5.18 -2.11
CA ILE A 95 -1.64 -4.83 -2.91
C ILE A 95 -1.23 -6.02 -3.75
N ARG A 96 -0.99 -5.78 -5.04
CA ARG A 96 -0.37 -6.77 -5.92
C ARG A 96 1.14 -6.61 -5.79
N VAL A 97 1.79 -7.68 -5.33
CA VAL A 97 3.24 -7.75 -5.09
C VAL A 97 3.86 -8.61 -6.17
N THR A 98 4.93 -8.14 -6.81
CA THR A 98 5.63 -8.82 -7.90
C THR A 98 7.11 -8.96 -7.55
N ASN A 99 7.61 -10.20 -7.47
CA ASN A 99 9.03 -10.48 -7.34
C ASN A 99 9.76 -10.03 -8.61
N ARG A 100 10.72 -9.11 -8.48
CA ARG A 100 11.46 -8.58 -9.63
C ARG A 100 12.39 -9.61 -10.28
N ALA A 101 12.89 -10.57 -9.51
CA ALA A 101 13.85 -11.54 -10.02
C ALA A 101 13.18 -12.60 -10.91
N THR A 102 11.92 -12.96 -10.62
CA THR A 102 11.23 -14.07 -11.28
C THR A 102 9.96 -13.67 -12.01
N GLY A 103 9.44 -12.45 -11.78
CA GLY A 103 8.15 -12.01 -12.29
C GLY A 103 6.94 -12.62 -11.58
N ALA A 104 7.15 -13.55 -10.64
CA ALA A 104 6.07 -14.16 -9.87
C ALA A 104 5.33 -13.09 -9.06
N ALA A 105 4.00 -13.13 -9.08
CA ALA A 105 3.19 -12.07 -8.49
C ALA A 105 1.91 -12.60 -7.85
N ILE A 106 1.53 -11.99 -6.72
CA ILE A 106 0.36 -12.37 -5.93
C ILE A 106 -0.30 -11.13 -5.34
N THR A 107 -1.60 -11.20 -5.08
CA THR A 107 -2.31 -10.15 -4.33
C THR A 107 -2.35 -10.54 -2.86
N ALA A 108 -1.95 -9.61 -2.00
CA ALA A 108 -1.97 -9.74 -0.55
C ALA A 108 -2.84 -8.64 0.08
N ARG A 109 -3.36 -8.89 1.27
CA ARG A 109 -4.11 -7.92 2.07
C ARG A 109 -3.23 -7.34 3.17
N ILE A 110 -3.24 -6.02 3.28
CA ILE A 110 -2.57 -5.29 4.36
C ILE A 110 -3.37 -5.49 5.65
N VAL A 111 -2.77 -6.18 6.62
CA VAL A 111 -3.36 -6.42 7.94
C VAL A 111 -2.54 -5.79 9.06
N ASP A 112 -1.34 -5.31 8.75
CA ASP A 112 -0.39 -4.84 9.74
C ASP A 112 0.47 -3.68 9.22
N GLN A 113 1.25 -3.08 10.11
CA GLN A 113 2.24 -2.06 9.80
C GLN A 113 3.65 -2.55 10.10
N CYS A 114 4.64 -2.02 9.40
CA CYS A 114 6.05 -2.35 9.60
C CYS A 114 6.92 -1.09 9.73
N SER A 115 8.22 -1.28 9.98
CA SER A 115 9.21 -0.19 10.09
C SER A 115 10.42 -0.37 9.15
N ASN A 116 10.38 -1.35 8.24
CA ASN A 116 11.47 -1.67 7.31
C ASN A 116 11.45 -0.84 6.00
N GLY A 117 10.51 0.11 5.87
CA GLY A 117 10.33 0.94 4.68
C GLY A 117 9.77 0.20 3.46
N GLY A 118 9.15 -0.97 3.66
CA GLY A 118 8.69 -1.84 2.58
C GLY A 118 7.47 -2.68 2.94
N LEU A 119 7.61 -4.00 2.82
CA LEU A 119 6.59 -4.98 3.15
C LEU A 119 7.15 -6.01 4.11
N ASP A 120 6.27 -6.62 4.90
CA ASP A 120 6.58 -7.83 5.66
C ASP A 120 5.51 -8.88 5.38
N LEU A 121 5.84 -9.82 4.49
CA LEU A 121 4.88 -10.74 3.88
C LEU A 121 4.66 -11.95 4.79
N ASP A 122 3.44 -12.45 4.92
CA ASP A 122 3.27 -13.77 5.54
C ASP A 122 4.03 -14.84 4.73
N TYR A 123 4.82 -15.66 5.43
CA TYR A 123 5.73 -16.58 4.78
C TYR A 123 5.00 -17.61 3.90
N GLU A 124 4.02 -18.33 4.44
CA GLU A 124 3.37 -19.45 3.75
C GLU A 124 2.35 -18.99 2.70
N THR A 125 1.62 -17.90 2.96
CA THR A 125 0.56 -17.45 2.06
C THR A 125 1.02 -16.46 0.99
N VAL A 126 2.15 -15.77 1.18
CA VAL A 126 2.60 -14.72 0.25
C VAL A 126 4.06 -14.89 -0.16
N PHE A 127 5.02 -14.79 0.77
CA PHE A 127 6.46 -14.73 0.45
C PHE A 127 6.92 -15.94 -0.36
N LYS A 128 6.70 -17.14 0.18
CA LYS A 128 7.09 -18.42 -0.42
C LYS A 128 6.42 -18.67 -1.78
N LYS A 129 5.24 -18.09 -2.03
CA LYS A 129 4.52 -18.22 -3.30
C LYS A 129 5.16 -17.42 -4.42
N ILE A 130 5.86 -16.34 -4.11
CA ILE A 130 6.54 -15.50 -5.10
C ILE A 130 8.07 -15.63 -5.08
N ASP A 131 8.65 -16.29 -4.07
CA ASP A 131 10.06 -16.69 -4.04
C ASP A 131 10.32 -17.98 -4.84
N THR A 132 9.95 -17.96 -6.12
CA THR A 132 9.92 -19.17 -6.96
C THR A 132 11.31 -19.72 -7.34
N ASN A 133 12.39 -19.01 -7.01
CA ASN A 133 13.77 -19.47 -7.17
C ASN A 133 14.50 -19.68 -5.82
N GLY A 134 13.80 -19.51 -4.69
CA GLY A 134 14.32 -19.72 -3.33
C GLY A 134 15.41 -18.74 -2.87
N GLN A 135 15.78 -17.76 -3.70
CA GLN A 135 16.84 -16.80 -3.36
C GLN A 135 16.39 -15.83 -2.27
N GLY A 136 15.10 -15.48 -2.26
CA GLY A 136 14.55 -14.58 -1.27
C GLY A 136 14.69 -15.12 0.15
N TYR A 137 14.38 -16.40 0.35
CA TYR A 137 14.54 -17.07 1.64
C TYR A 137 16.02 -17.09 2.07
N GLN A 138 16.93 -17.43 1.16
CA GLN A 138 18.37 -17.45 1.42
C GLN A 138 18.91 -16.06 1.81
N MET A 139 18.39 -15.00 1.18
CA MET A 139 18.77 -13.61 1.44
C MET A 139 17.98 -12.94 2.58
N GLY A 140 16.99 -13.64 3.14
CA GLY A 140 16.06 -13.11 4.14
C GLY A 140 15.11 -12.01 3.65
N HIS A 141 15.04 -11.76 2.33
CA HIS A 141 14.12 -10.79 1.73
C HIS A 141 14.03 -10.94 0.20
N LEU A 142 12.97 -10.38 -0.38
CA LEU A 142 12.81 -10.15 -1.82
C LEU A 142 12.95 -8.66 -2.15
N ASN A 143 13.30 -8.36 -3.41
CA ASN A 143 13.10 -7.05 -4.01
C ASN A 143 11.86 -7.11 -4.90
N VAL A 144 10.82 -6.38 -4.52
CA VAL A 144 9.50 -6.44 -5.16
C VAL A 144 9.10 -5.12 -5.77
N ASN A 145 8.16 -5.18 -6.71
CA ASN A 145 7.31 -4.05 -7.06
C ASN A 145 5.95 -4.28 -6.39
N TYR A 146 5.28 -3.21 -5.96
CA TYR A 146 3.89 -3.30 -5.52
C TYR A 146 3.02 -2.21 -6.11
N GLN A 147 1.72 -2.49 -6.18
CA GLN A 147 0.67 -1.55 -6.55
C GLN A 147 -0.56 -1.84 -5.70
N PHE A 148 -1.24 -0.83 -5.16
CA PHE A 148 -2.56 -1.08 -4.57
C PHE A 148 -3.57 -1.37 -5.66
N VAL A 149 -4.41 -2.36 -5.42
CA VAL A 149 -5.42 -2.85 -6.34
C VAL A 149 -6.76 -2.99 -5.62
N ALA A 150 -7.83 -3.11 -6.40
CA ALA A 150 -9.10 -3.53 -5.84
C ALA A 150 -8.96 -4.93 -5.20
N CYS A 151 -9.54 -5.07 -4.02
CA CYS A 151 -9.90 -6.37 -3.45
C CYS A 151 -11.23 -6.84 -4.08
#